data_AF-A0A2W5ZQ82-F1
#
_entry.id   AF-A0A2W5ZQ82-F1
#
_cell.length_a   1.000
_cell.length_b   1.000
_cell.length_c   1.000
_cell.angle_alpha   90.00
_cell.angle_beta   90.00
_cell.angle_gamma   90.00
#
_symmetry.space_group_name_H-M   'P 1'
#
loop_
_entity.id
_entity.type
_entity.pdbx_description
1 polymer ?
#
loop_
_entity_poly.entity_id
_entity_poly.type
_entity_poly.pdbx_seq_one_letter_code
_entity_poly.pdbx_strand_id
1 'polypeptide(L)' 'MSNTTIVYLIAACSGVFSLAAWVGLVLMPAWTSYTRAWQRLVATLLSLYVLAAMAGIGALAGYGIFTAWRSWSG' A
#
# COMPACT_ATOMS: atom_id res chain seq x y z
N MET A 1 -8.87 1.62 -26.35
CA MET A 1 -8.62 2.04 -24.95
C MET A 1 -7.72 3.26 -24.97
N SER A 2 -7.98 4.28 -24.15
CA SER A 2 -7.04 5.40 -23.99
C SER A 2 -5.94 5.02 -22.99
N ASN A 3 -4.77 5.65 -23.11
CA ASN A 3 -3.66 5.46 -22.17
C ASN A 3 -4.08 5.76 -20.73
N THR A 4 -4.95 6.77 -20.53
CA THR A 4 -5.49 7.12 -19.21
C THR A 4 -6.36 6.01 -18.62
N THR A 5 -7.19 5.34 -19.42
CA THR A 5 -8.00 4.19 -18.96
C THR A 5 -7.11 3.05 -18.48
N ILE A 6 -6.04 2.73 -19.22
CA ILE A 6 -5.11 1.66 -18.85
C ILE A 6 -4.40 1.99 -17.54
N VAL A 7 -3.93 3.23 -17.37
CA VAL A 7 -3.30 3.68 -16.12
C VAL A 7 -4.24 3.55 -14.93
N TYR A 8 -5.51 3.96 -15.07
CA TYR A 8 -6.48 3.82 -13.98
C TYR A 8 -6.80 2.36 -13.65
N LEU A 9 -6.86 1.48 -14.65
CA LEU A 9 -7.05 0.05 -14.42
C LEU A 9 -5.88 -0.54 -13.62
N ILE A 10 -4.64 -0.23 -14.01
CA ILE A 10 -3.44 -0.70 -13.32
C ILE A 10 -3.40 -0.15 -11.89
N ALA A 11 -3.72 1.13 -11.70
CA ALA A 11 -3.77 1.76 -10.38
C ALA A 11 -4.83 1.11 -9.48
N ALA A 12 -6.02 0.81 -10.00
CA ALA A 12 -7.08 0.14 -9.26
C ALA A 12 -6.68 -1.29 -8.88
N CYS A 13 -6.17 -2.08 -9.83
CA CYS A 13 -5.75 -3.46 -9.58
C CYS A 13 -4.61 -3.53 -8.56
N SER A 14 -3.57 -2.70 -8.73
CA SER A 14 -2.45 -2.64 -7.79
C SER A 14 -2.91 -2.26 -6.38
N GLY A 15 -3.77 -1.24 -6.25
CA GLY A 15 -4.35 -0.85 -4.97
C GLY A 15 -5.11 -1.98 -4.28
N VAL A 16 -5.97 -2.69 -5.01
CA VAL A 16 -6.74 -3.83 -4.48
C VAL A 16 -5.82 -4.98 -4.06
N PHE A 17 -4.83 -5.34 -4.88
CA PHE A 17 -3.90 -6.42 -4.55
C PHE A 17 -3.01 -6.07 -3.35
N SER A 18 -2.53 -4.83 -3.24
CA SER A 18 -1.78 -4.37 -2.08
C SER A 18 -2.62 -4.40 -0.80
N LEU A 19 -3.90 -4.00 -0.88
CA LEU A 19 -4.81 -4.07 0.26
C LEU A 19 -5.10 -5.51 0.67
N ALA A 20 -5.35 -6.40 -0.29
CA ALA A 20 -5.54 -7.82 -0.04
C ALA A 20 -4.30 -8.47 0.61
N ALA A 21 -3.10 -8.12 0.11
CA ALA A 21 -1.84 -8.58 0.68
C ALA A 21 -1.65 -8.09 2.12
N TRP A 22 -1.97 -6.83 2.41
CA TRP A 22 -1.92 -6.31 3.78
C TRP A 22 -2.89 -7.03 4.72
N VAL A 23 -4.12 -7.29 4.28
CA VAL A 23 -5.10 -8.05 5.07
C VAL A 23 -4.58 -9.45 5.38
N GLY A 24 -4.12 -10.19 4.37
CA GLY A 24 -3.70 -11.58 4.52
C GLY A 24 -2.37 -11.76 5.26
N LEU A 25 -1.37 -10.93 4.96
CA LEU A 25 0.00 -11.10 5.47
C LEU A 25 0.26 -10.36 6.78
N VAL A 26 -0.49 -9.30 7.08
CA VAL A 26 -0.23 -8.44 8.25
C VAL A 26 -1.42 -8.44 9.21
N LEU A 27 -2.60 -8.07 8.73
CA LEU A 27 -3.76 -7.88 9.62
C LEU A 27 -4.27 -9.20 10.21
N MET A 28 -4.44 -10.23 9.38
CA MET A 28 -4.93 -11.54 9.80
C MET A 28 -4.04 -12.21 10.87
N PRO A 29 -2.71 -12.36 10.68
CA PRO A 29 -1.85 -12.96 11.72
C PRO A 29 -1.73 -12.10 12.98
N ALA A 30 -1.82 -10.78 12.85
CA ALA A 30 -1.87 -9.89 14.01
C ALA A 30 -3.14 -10.14 14.83
N TRP A 31 -4.30 -10.33 14.19
CA TRP A 31 -5.57 -10.54 14.88
C TRP A 31 -5.69 -11.92 15.52
N THR A 32 -5.13 -12.96 14.89
CA THR A 32 -5.17 -14.34 15.41
C THR A 32 -4.28 -14.55 16.63
N SER A 33 -3.23 -13.75 16.79
CA SER A 33 -2.27 -13.86 17.89
C SER A 33 -2.79 -13.32 19.23
N TYR A 34 -3.77 -12.42 19.22
CA TYR A 34 -4.27 -11.77 20.44
C TYR A 34 -5.66 -12.27 20.84
N THR A 35 -5.84 -12.55 22.13
CA THR A 35 -7.12 -13.01 22.70
C THR A 35 -7.99 -11.86 23.20
N ARG A 36 -7.39 -10.74 23.66
CA ARG A 36 -8.12 -9.58 24.17
C ARG A 36 -8.47 -8.61 23.04
N ALA A 37 -9.71 -8.12 23.03
CA ALA A 37 -10.22 -7.16 22.03
C ALA A 37 -9.39 -5.86 21.96
N TRP A 38 -8.92 -5.36 23.12
CA TRP A 38 -8.08 -4.15 23.15
C TRP A 38 -6.70 -4.35 22.50
N GLN A 39 -6.09 -5.54 22.64
CA GLN A 39 -4.82 -5.87 21.98
C GLN A 39 -4.98 -5.96 20.47
N ARG A 40 -6.12 -6.49 20.00
CA ARG A 40 -6.47 -6.52 18.57
C ARG A 40 -6.58 -5.11 18.00
N LEU A 41 -7.23 -4.18 18.70
CA LEU A 41 -7.31 -2.78 18.28
C LEU A 41 -5.92 -2.13 18.13
N VAL A 42 -5.05 -2.25 19.13
CA VAL A 42 -3.68 -1.70 19.05
C VAL A 42 -2.89 -2.35 17.92
N ALA A 43 -3.03 -3.67 17.73
CA ALA A 43 -2.38 -4.38 16.64
C ALA A 43 -2.88 -3.93 15.26
N THR A 44 -4.18 -3.63 15.11
CA THR A 44 -4.72 -3.07 13.87
C THR A 44 -4.21 -1.66 13.58
N LEU A 45 -4.08 -0.81 14.61
CA LEU A 45 -3.50 0.53 14.44
C LEU A 45 -2.04 0.44 13.98
N LEU A 46 -1.28 -0.48 14.58
CA LEU A 46 0.11 -0.71 14.19
C LEU A 46 0.22 -1.27 12.77
N SER A 47 -0.66 -2.20 12.37
CA SER A 47 -0.65 -2.73 11.00
C SER A 47 -1.07 -1.67 9.98
N LEU A 48 -2.00 -0.77 10.32
CA LEU A 48 -2.33 0.40 9.49
C LEU A 48 -1.13 1.35 9.35
N TYR A 49 -0.35 1.55 10.42
CA TYR A 49 0.91 2.30 10.32
C TYR A 49 1.89 1.65 9.34
N VAL A 50 2.03 0.32 9.36
CA VAL A 50 2.87 -0.41 8.39
C VAL A 50 2.37 -0.22 6.95
N LEU A 51 1.04 -0.27 6.74
CA LEU A 51 0.43 -0.01 5.43
C LEU A 51 0.76 1.41 4.94
N ALA A 52 0.59 2.40 5.82
CA ALA A 52 0.88 3.79 5.51
C ALA A 52 2.37 4.01 5.18
N ALA A 53 3.28 3.37 5.91
CA ALA A 53 4.72 3.44 5.65
C ALA A 53 5.08 2.84 4.28
N MET A 54 4.55 1.65 3.96
CA MET A 54 4.76 1.01 2.65
C MET A 54 4.19 1.84 1.51
N ALA A 55 2.98 2.38 1.68
CA ALA A 55 2.36 3.29 0.71
C ALA A 55 3.19 4.56 0.52
N GLY A 56 3.70 5.15 1.60
CA GLY A 56 4.58 6.32 1.57
C GLY A 56 5.87 6.06 0.83
N ILE A 57 6.54 4.93 1.10
CA ILE A 57 7.76 4.52 0.38
C ILE A 57 7.46 4.33 -1.12
N GLY A 58 6.36 3.66 -1.46
CA GLY A 58 5.94 3.49 -2.85
C GLY A 58 5.68 4.82 -3.57
N ALA A 59 5.01 5.77 -2.90
CA ALA A 59 4.75 7.10 -3.45
C ALA A 59 6.05 7.90 -3.65
N LEU A 60 6.96 7.87 -2.68
CA LEU A 60 8.27 8.53 -2.76
C LEU A 60 9.13 7.94 -3.89
N ALA A 61 9.14 6.60 -4.02
CA ALA A 61 9.85 5.92 -5.11
C ALA A 61 9.27 6.29 -6.47
N GLY A 62 7.94 6.26 -6.62
CA GLY A 62 7.26 6.66 -7.85
C GLY A 62 7.54 8.11 -8.24
N TYR A 63 7.50 9.02 -7.25
CA TYR A 63 7.85 10.43 -7.45
C TYR A 63 9.33 10.60 -7.85
N GLY A 64 10.24 9.86 -7.21
CA GLY A 64 11.66 9.85 -7.56
C GLY A 64 11.91 9.40 -9.00
N ILE A 65 11.23 8.35 -9.45
CA ILE A 65 11.33 7.87 -10.84
C ILE A 65 10.78 8.93 -11.83
N PHE A 66 9.62 9.52 -11.52
CA PHE A 66 9.03 10.54 -12.37
C PHE A 66 9.94 11.77 -12.52
N THR A 67 10.52 12.25 -11.43
CA THR A 67 11.41 13.41 -11.44
C THR A 67 12.74 13.12 -12.13
N ALA A 68 13.30 11.92 -11.93
CA ALA A 68 14.46 11.46 -12.67
C ALA A 68 14.15 11.39 -14.17
N TRP A 69 13.05 10.77 -14.61
CA TRP A 69 12.74 10.75 -16.04
C TRP A 69 12.59 12.17 -16.62
N ARG A 70 11.88 13.05 -15.90
CA ARG A 70 11.69 14.45 -16.28
C ARG A 70 13.03 15.18 -16.47
N SER A 71 14.04 14.91 -15.64
CA SER A 71 15.34 15.57 -15.73
C SER A 71 16.20 15.10 -16.91
N TRP A 72 15.92 13.92 -17.48
CA TRP A 72 16.63 13.38 -18.65
C TRP A 72 15.95 13.76 -19.97
N SER A 73 14.65 14.10 -19.91
CA SER A 73 13.84 14.51 -21.06
C SER A 73 13.87 16.02 -21.35
N GLY A 74 14.71 16.78 -20.64
CA GLY A 74 14.84 18.24 -20.74
C GLY A 74 16.10 18.68 -21.48
#